data_AF-A0A2J7ZUR4-F1
#
_entry.id   AF-A0A2J7ZUR4-F1
#
_cell.length_a   1.000
_cell.length_b   1.000
_cell.length_c   1.000
_cell.angle_alpha   90.00
_cell.angle_beta   90.00
_cell.angle_gamma   90.00
#
_symmetry.space_group_name_H-M   'P 1'
#
loop_
_entity.id
_entity.type
_entity.pdbx_description
1 polymer ?
#
loop_
_entity_poly.entity_id
_entity_poly.type
_entity_poly.pdbx_seq_one_letter_code
_entity_poly.pdbx_strand_id
1 'polypeptide(L)'
;MGVQMGAVGGPTAGSGGGLRDMWAVSFRDIPELLYLLVRPEHKALECDAAMARLLEKKLEYGKQGHTYSKGDFQLRLCTATQAIHSTQAFLGHCLELEYLPVSSMSVAEGMVSDFLDLLRLHLAAADRQLHGAGGSTIQLELVKPSYEKYGLAGGAYSRTHAAVAYGDLVVGLLNSSAAIQQQQQQQQQQQQAK
;
A
#
# COMPACT_ATOMS: atom_id res chain seq x y z
N MET A 1 -12.89 -5.34 -5.15
CA MET A 1 -11.69 -5.81 -5.87
C MET A 1 -10.67 -6.27 -4.84
N GLY A 2 -10.05 -7.43 -5.01
CA GLY A 2 -8.91 -7.84 -4.18
C GLY A 2 -7.63 -7.70 -4.99
N VAL A 3 -6.52 -7.34 -4.35
CA VAL A 3 -5.21 -7.21 -5.00
C VAL A 3 -4.28 -8.26 -4.38
N GLN A 4 -3.50 -8.93 -5.23
CA GLN A 4 -2.42 -9.81 -4.82
C GLN A 4 -1.12 -9.24 -5.38
N MET A 5 -0.26 -8.77 -4.50
CA MET A 5 1.07 -8.28 -4.84
C MET A 5 2.12 -9.35 -4.57
N GLY A 6 3.09 -9.48 -5.45
CA GLY A 6 4.30 -10.27 -5.29
C GLY A 6 5.52 -9.34 -5.26
N ALA A 7 6.24 -9.18 -4.14
CA ALA A 7 7.56 -8.53 -4.20
C ALA A 7 8.66 -9.58 -4.45
N VAL A 8 9.59 -9.28 -5.35
CA VAL A 8 10.79 -10.10 -5.57
C VAL A 8 11.95 -9.46 -4.83
N GLY A 9 12.26 -9.98 -3.65
CA GLY A 9 13.36 -9.50 -2.80
C GLY A 9 12.87 -8.82 -1.51
N GLY A 10 13.29 -9.37 -0.36
CA GLY A 10 13.07 -8.76 0.95
C GLY A 10 14.12 -7.69 1.27
N PRO A 11 13.88 -6.82 2.27
CA PRO A 11 14.80 -5.77 2.67
C PRO A 11 15.94 -6.37 3.49
N THR A 12 17.01 -6.82 2.83
CA THR A 12 18.32 -6.99 3.48
C THR A 12 19.31 -6.03 2.85
N ALA A 13 19.86 -5.15 3.70
CA ALA A 13 20.94 -4.23 3.36
C ALA A 13 22.14 -5.03 2.85
N GLY A 14 22.27 -5.11 1.53
CA GLY A 14 23.32 -5.88 0.88
C GLY A 14 23.40 -5.52 -0.59
N SER A 15 24.32 -4.61 -0.90
CA SER A 15 24.79 -4.24 -2.24
C SER A 15 24.73 -5.43 -3.22
N GLY A 16 23.87 -5.33 -4.22
CA GLY A 16 23.68 -6.38 -5.23
C GLY A 16 22.52 -6.03 -6.15
N GLY A 17 22.79 -5.19 -7.15
CA GLY A 17 21.87 -4.88 -8.24
C GLY A 17 21.48 -6.14 -9.01
N GLY A 18 20.22 -6.19 -9.43
CA GLY A 18 19.60 -7.29 -10.17
C GLY A 18 18.44 -7.91 -9.41
N LEU A 19 17.21 -7.68 -9.88
CA LEU A 19 15.94 -8.28 -9.44
C LEU A 19 15.37 -7.89 -8.06
N ARG A 20 16.15 -7.31 -7.13
CA ARG A 20 15.71 -7.07 -5.72
C ARG A 20 14.68 -5.95 -5.50
N ASP A 21 14.46 -5.09 -6.49
CA ASP A 21 13.53 -3.97 -6.41
C ASP A 21 12.43 -4.04 -7.48
N MET A 22 12.12 -5.27 -7.92
CA MET A 22 11.00 -5.52 -8.82
C MET A 22 9.78 -6.02 -8.07
N TRP A 23 8.64 -5.42 -8.40
CA TRP A 23 7.36 -5.69 -7.79
C TRP A 23 6.38 -6.13 -8.86
N ALA A 24 5.62 -7.17 -8.57
CA ALA A 24 4.61 -7.72 -9.46
C ALA A 24 3.24 -7.49 -8.85
N VAL A 25 2.39 -6.75 -9.54
CA VAL A 25 1.03 -6.43 -9.10
C VAL A 25 0.05 -7.23 -9.94
N SER A 26 -0.85 -7.96 -9.28
CA SER A 26 -1.98 -8.61 -9.93
C SER A 26 -3.28 -8.16 -9.29
N PHE A 27 -4.27 -7.90 -10.14
CA PHE A 27 -5.61 -7.47 -9.73
C PHE A 27 -6.57 -8.64 -9.89
N ARG A 28 -7.40 -8.93 -8.88
CA ARG A 28 -8.35 -10.07 -8.96
C ARG A 28 -9.43 -9.89 -10.02
N ASP A 29 -9.75 -8.65 -10.38
CA ASP A 29 -10.70 -8.34 -11.43
C ASP A 29 -10.13 -8.55 -12.84
N ILE A 30 -8.81 -8.56 -13.00
CA ILE A 30 -8.14 -8.85 -14.27
C ILE A 30 -6.97 -9.81 -14.02
N PRO A 31 -7.27 -11.11 -13.79
CA PRO A 31 -6.25 -12.08 -13.40
C PRO A 31 -5.27 -12.43 -14.53
N GLU A 32 -5.58 -12.04 -15.77
CA GLU A 32 -4.76 -12.30 -16.96
C GLU A 32 -3.58 -11.32 -17.09
N LEU A 33 -3.62 -10.19 -16.36
CA LEU A 33 -2.58 -9.17 -16.42
C LEU A 33 -1.74 -9.13 -15.13
N LEU A 34 -0.45 -8.89 -15.33
CA LEU A 34 0.54 -8.64 -14.30
C LEU A 34 1.20 -7.29 -14.59
N TYR A 35 1.30 -6.42 -13.60
CA TYR A 35 2.02 -5.15 -13.72
C TYR A 35 3.36 -5.28 -13.01
N LEU A 36 4.46 -5.20 -13.76
CA LEU A 36 5.81 -5.22 -13.21
C LEU A 36 6.30 -3.79 -12.98
N LEU A 37 6.65 -3.47 -11.73
CA LEU A 37 7.25 -2.21 -11.34
C LEU A 37 8.74 -2.42 -11.11
N VAL A 38 9.57 -1.84 -11.96
CA VAL A 38 11.03 -1.76 -11.81
C VAL A 38 11.34 -0.44 -11.11
N ARG A 39 11.31 -0.46 -9.78
CA ARG A 39 11.39 0.77 -8.97
C ARG A 39 12.68 1.58 -9.15
N PRO A 40 13.89 0.98 -9.30
CA PRO A 40 15.11 1.75 -9.46
C PRO A 40 15.15 2.54 -10.77
N GLU A 41 14.46 2.05 -11.79
CA GLU A 41 14.36 2.68 -13.11
C GLU A 41 13.05 3.45 -13.31
N HIS A 42 12.17 3.42 -12.30
CA HIS A 42 10.81 3.95 -12.37
C HIS A 42 10.02 3.52 -13.62
N LYS A 43 10.12 2.23 -13.97
CA LYS A 43 9.35 1.65 -15.08
C LYS A 43 8.19 0.83 -14.56
N ALA A 44 7.03 0.99 -15.18
CA ALA A 44 5.86 0.15 -14.96
C ALA A 44 5.49 -0.52 -16.28
N LEU A 45 5.44 -1.85 -16.30
CA LEU A 45 5.20 -2.66 -17.49
C LEU A 45 3.94 -3.49 -17.27
N GLU A 46 3.04 -3.45 -18.24
CA GLU A 46 1.94 -4.40 -18.31
C GLU A 46 2.44 -5.68 -19.01
N CYS A 47 2.18 -6.82 -18.40
CA CYS A 47 2.66 -8.13 -18.83
C CYS A 47 1.55 -9.16 -18.72
N ASP A 48 1.67 -10.24 -19.48
CA ASP A 48 0.82 -11.42 -19.32
C ASP A 48 1.06 -12.08 -17.95
N ALA A 49 0.01 -12.59 -17.32
CA ALA A 49 0.10 -13.27 -16.03
C ALA A 49 1.06 -14.47 -16.01
N ALA A 50 1.31 -15.12 -17.15
CA ALA A 50 2.32 -16.18 -17.28
C ALA A 50 3.73 -15.70 -16.93
N MET A 51 4.02 -14.40 -17.09
CA MET A 51 5.29 -13.77 -16.69
C MET A 51 5.57 -13.95 -15.20
N ALA A 52 4.52 -14.09 -14.37
CA ALA A 52 4.68 -14.34 -12.94
C ALA A 52 5.45 -15.65 -12.64
N ARG A 53 5.45 -16.62 -13.57
CA ARG A 53 6.18 -17.88 -13.44
C ARG A 53 7.70 -17.71 -13.48
N LEU A 54 8.19 -16.61 -14.07
CA LEU A 54 9.61 -16.30 -14.15
C LEU A 54 10.13 -15.61 -12.87
N LEU A 55 9.24 -15.22 -11.96
CA LEU A 55 9.60 -14.58 -10.71
C LEU A 55 9.91 -15.65 -9.65
N GLU A 56 11.21 -15.92 -9.42
CA GLU A 56 11.67 -17.01 -8.54
C GLU A 56 11.34 -16.83 -7.05
N LYS A 57 11.08 -15.59 -6.60
CA LYS A 57 10.72 -15.27 -5.20
C LYS A 57 9.49 -14.39 -5.17
N LYS A 58 8.42 -14.85 -4.52
CA LYS A 58 7.15 -14.13 -4.42
C LYS A 58 6.83 -13.84 -2.95
N LEU A 59 6.89 -12.59 -2.56
CA LEU A 59 6.28 -12.10 -1.32
C LEU A 59 4.84 -11.76 -1.59
N GLU A 60 3.91 -12.61 -1.16
CA GLU A 60 2.49 -12.40 -1.42
C GLU A 60 1.90 -11.42 -0.40
N TYR A 61 1.37 -10.30 -0.90
CA TYR A 61 0.49 -9.42 -0.15
C TYR A 61 -0.92 -9.58 -0.65
N GLY A 62 -1.78 -10.09 0.22
CA GLY A 62 -3.21 -10.14 -0.01
C GLY A 62 -3.90 -9.03 0.77
N LYS A 63 -4.87 -8.38 0.14
CA LYS A 63 -5.83 -7.53 0.83
C LYS A 63 -7.11 -8.31 1.07
N GLN A 64 -7.46 -8.54 2.34
CA GLN A 64 -8.82 -8.93 2.74
C GLN A 64 -9.50 -7.72 3.36
N GLY A 65 -10.70 -7.38 2.91
CA GLY A 65 -11.29 -6.12 3.30
C GLY A 65 -12.78 -5.98 3.03
N HIS A 66 -13.35 -4.96 3.65
CA HIS A 66 -14.75 -4.54 3.49
C HIS A 66 -14.81 -3.32 2.56
N THR A 67 -15.82 -3.29 1.70
CA THR A 67 -16.09 -2.15 0.80
C THR A 67 -17.31 -1.40 1.32
N TYR A 68 -17.18 -0.08 1.43
CA TYR A 68 -18.23 0.85 1.80
C TYR A 68 -18.42 1.84 0.67
N SER A 69 -19.66 2.21 0.35
CA SER A 69 -19.96 3.17 -0.71
C SER A 69 -20.83 4.29 -0.17
N LYS A 70 -20.52 5.53 -0.52
CA LYS A 70 -21.32 6.70 -0.20
C LYS A 70 -21.30 7.68 -1.37
N GLY A 71 -22.41 7.73 -2.12
CA GLY A 71 -22.49 8.53 -3.33
C GLY A 71 -21.42 8.11 -4.33
N ASP A 72 -20.61 9.08 -4.74
CA ASP A 72 -19.53 8.92 -5.72
C ASP A 72 -18.23 8.35 -5.14
N PHE A 73 -18.17 8.15 -3.83
CA PHE A 73 -17.01 7.63 -3.14
C PHE A 73 -17.17 6.15 -2.81
N GLN A 74 -16.11 5.39 -3.10
CA GLN A 74 -15.94 4.03 -2.64
C GLN A 74 -14.74 3.96 -1.70
N LEU A 75 -14.99 3.50 -0.48
CA LEU A 75 -13.99 3.32 0.57
C LEU A 75 -13.78 1.83 0.80
N ARG A 76 -12.53 1.36 0.83
CA ARG A 76 -12.20 -0.05 1.10
C ARG A 76 -11.21 -0.13 2.25
N LEU A 77 -11.62 -0.76 3.35
CA LEU A 77 -10.73 -1.05 4.47
C LEU A 77 -10.16 -2.45 4.27
N CYS A 78 -8.84 -2.55 4.19
CA CYS A 78 -8.13 -3.80 3.92
C CYS A 78 -7.11 -4.10 5.01
N THR A 79 -6.93 -5.38 5.32
CA THR A 79 -5.80 -5.88 6.10
C THR A 79 -4.71 -6.31 5.14
N ALA A 80 -3.50 -5.76 5.31
CA ALA A 80 -2.32 -6.17 4.56
C ALA A 80 -1.54 -7.22 5.36
N THR A 81 -1.30 -8.35 4.73
CA THR A 81 -0.44 -9.42 5.26
C THR A 81 0.74 -9.66 4.33
N GLN A 82 1.85 -10.12 4.89
CA GLN A 82 3.01 -10.60 4.15
C GLN A 82 3.09 -12.12 4.35
N ALA A 83 3.07 -12.88 3.26
CA ALA A 83 3.41 -14.30 3.33
C ALA A 83 4.93 -14.47 3.33
N ILE A 84 5.48 -15.03 4.40
CA ILE A 84 6.89 -15.42 4.51
C ILE A 84 6.91 -16.94 4.71
N HIS A 85 7.27 -17.69 3.67
CA HIS A 85 7.14 -19.15 3.67
C HIS A 85 5.70 -19.60 4.02
N SER A 86 5.52 -20.37 5.09
CA SER A 86 4.23 -20.88 5.58
C SER A 86 3.58 -20.00 6.65
N THR A 87 4.17 -18.83 6.99
CA THR A 87 3.60 -17.92 7.98
C THR A 87 3.05 -16.65 7.33
N GLN A 88 1.98 -16.10 7.92
CA GLN A 88 1.44 -14.79 7.53
C GLN A 88 1.78 -13.78 8.62
N ALA A 89 2.54 -12.74 8.25
CA ALA A 89 2.82 -11.61 9.11
C ALA A 89 1.83 -10.48 8.82
N PHE A 90 1.21 -9.91 9.86
CA PHE A 90 0.38 -8.72 9.73
C PHE A 90 1.25 -7.48 9.56
N LEU A 91 0.93 -6.64 8.58
CA LEU A 91 1.67 -5.39 8.31
C LEU A 91 0.91 -4.14 8.72
N GLY A 92 -0.41 -4.19 8.72
CA GLY A 92 -1.25 -3.04 9.01
C GLY A 92 -2.61 -3.09 8.33
N HIS A 93 -3.42 -2.09 8.65
CA HIS A 93 -4.64 -1.77 7.93
C HIS A 93 -4.36 -0.71 6.87
N CYS A 94 -5.00 -0.85 5.71
CA CYS A 94 -4.93 0.10 4.61
C CYS A 94 -6.35 0.58 4.31
N LEU A 95 -6.46 1.85 3.99
CA LEU A 95 -7.70 2.44 3.54
C LEU A 95 -7.53 2.90 2.10
N GLU A 96 -8.32 2.34 1.20
CA GLU A 96 -8.40 2.80 -0.19
C GLU A 96 -9.61 3.70 -0.34
N LEU A 97 -9.40 4.84 -0.98
CA LEU A 97 -10.46 5.77 -1.31
C LEU A 97 -10.45 6.00 -2.82
N GLU A 98 -11.56 5.69 -3.46
CA GLU A 98 -11.75 5.80 -4.90
C GLU A 98 -12.93 6.74 -5.17
N TYR A 99 -12.72 7.73 -6.03
CA TYR A 99 -13.75 8.64 -6.52
C TYR A 99 -14.15 8.21 -7.94
N LEU A 100 -15.40 7.77 -8.10
CA LEU A 100 -15.86 7.11 -9.32
C LEU A 100 -16.03 8.05 -10.55
N PRO A 101 -16.34 9.36 -10.39
CA PRO A 101 -16.29 10.33 -11.48
C PRO A 101 -14.83 10.73 -11.78
N VAL A 102 -14.05 9.83 -12.36
CA VAL A 102 -12.65 10.10 -12.78
C VAL A 102 -12.59 10.87 -14.11
N SER A 103 -13.37 11.95 -14.25
CA SER A 103 -13.32 12.82 -15.42
C SER A 103 -12.02 13.63 -15.49
N SER A 104 -11.34 13.82 -14.35
CA SER A 104 -9.99 14.39 -14.24
C SER A 104 -9.33 13.93 -12.94
N MET A 105 -8.05 13.55 -13.00
CA MET A 105 -7.24 13.26 -11.81
C MET A 105 -7.14 14.47 -10.87
N SER A 106 -7.00 15.68 -11.40
CA SER A 106 -6.85 16.87 -10.56
C SER A 106 -8.10 17.14 -9.70
N VAL A 107 -9.28 16.86 -10.26
CA VAL A 107 -10.56 16.98 -9.55
C VAL A 107 -10.69 15.85 -8.53
N ALA A 108 -10.34 14.61 -8.93
CA ALA A 108 -10.35 13.47 -8.02
C ALA A 108 -9.40 13.68 -6.82
N GLU A 109 -8.21 14.23 -7.04
CA GLU A 109 -7.24 14.55 -5.98
C GLU A 109 -7.80 15.56 -4.97
N GLY A 110 -8.44 16.65 -5.44
CA GLY A 110 -9.10 17.62 -4.57
C GLY A 110 -10.21 16.97 -3.74
N MET A 111 -11.10 16.23 -4.39
CA MET A 111 -12.22 15.55 -3.74
C MET A 111 -11.77 14.49 -2.71
N VAL A 112 -10.73 13.73 -3.05
CA VAL A 112 -10.11 12.74 -2.15
C VAL A 112 -9.44 13.43 -0.96
N SER A 113 -8.76 14.55 -1.18
CA SER A 113 -8.14 15.34 -0.10
C SER A 113 -9.18 15.86 0.89
N ASP A 114 -10.24 16.48 0.38
CA ASP A 114 -11.32 17.01 1.22
C ASP A 114 -12.01 15.91 2.02
N PHE A 115 -12.27 14.77 1.39
CA PHE A 115 -12.84 13.61 2.08
C PHE A 115 -11.90 13.06 3.16
N LEU A 116 -10.58 12.99 2.89
CA LEU A 116 -9.59 12.55 3.88
C LEU A 116 -9.54 13.47 5.09
N ASP A 117 -9.64 14.78 4.90
CA ASP A 117 -9.65 15.73 6.01
C ASP A 117 -10.92 15.60 6.85
N LEU A 118 -12.08 15.40 6.21
CA LEU A 118 -13.32 15.05 6.92
C LEU A 118 -13.19 13.74 7.68
N LEU A 119 -12.57 12.72 7.07
CA LEU A 119 -12.38 11.41 7.69
C LEU A 119 -11.46 11.51 8.91
N ARG A 120 -10.35 12.25 8.81
CA ARG A 120 -9.43 12.51 9.94
C ARG A 120 -10.15 13.20 11.09
N LEU A 121 -10.97 14.21 10.79
CA LEU A 121 -11.76 14.93 11.80
C LEU A 121 -12.72 13.98 12.54
N HIS A 122 -13.44 13.13 11.80
CA HIS A 122 -14.37 12.18 12.38
C HIS A 122 -13.67 11.09 13.18
N LEU A 123 -12.55 10.56 12.68
CA LEU A 123 -11.75 9.56 13.40
C LEU A 123 -11.18 10.15 14.69
N ALA A 124 -10.64 11.36 14.67
CA ALA A 124 -10.15 12.02 15.88
C ALA A 124 -11.28 12.28 16.90
N ALA A 125 -12.50 12.57 16.44
CA ALA A 125 -13.66 12.69 17.32
C ALA A 125 -14.07 11.34 17.92
N ALA A 126 -14.15 10.29 17.10
CA ALA A 126 -14.49 8.94 17.54
C ALA A 126 -13.45 8.36 18.52
N ASP A 127 -12.17 8.55 18.21
CA ASP A 127 -11.04 8.12 19.05
C ASP A 127 -11.07 8.81 20.43
N ARG A 128 -11.38 10.11 20.48
CA ARG A 128 -11.61 10.83 21.74
C ARG A 128 -12.83 10.31 22.52
N GLN A 129 -13.89 9.89 21.84
CA GLN A 129 -15.04 9.28 22.51
C GLN A 129 -14.73 7.88 23.06
N LEU A 130 -13.87 7.11 22.38
CA LEU A 130 -13.48 5.75 22.75
C LEU A 130 -12.41 5.70 23.85
N HIS A 131 -11.41 6.57 23.78
CA HIS A 131 -10.21 6.53 24.63
C HIS A 131 -10.08 7.74 25.58
N GLY A 132 -11.05 8.66 25.58
CA GLY A 132 -11.02 9.88 26.39
C GLY A 132 -10.07 10.94 25.82
N ALA A 133 -9.70 11.95 26.62
CA ALA A 133 -8.82 13.05 26.19
C ALA A 133 -7.34 12.63 26.01
N GLY A 134 -6.99 11.38 26.28
CA GLY A 134 -5.63 10.88 26.29
C GLY A 134 -5.18 10.36 24.92
N GLY A 135 -4.72 11.27 24.05
CA GLY A 135 -3.87 10.98 22.89
C GLY A 135 -4.54 10.22 21.73
N SER A 136 -4.41 10.72 20.50
CA SER A 136 -4.97 10.02 19.36
C SER A 136 -4.18 8.75 19.03
N THR A 137 -4.84 7.59 18.99
CA THR A 137 -4.22 6.29 18.69
C THR A 137 -4.27 5.97 17.20
N ILE A 138 -5.16 6.62 16.45
CA ILE A 138 -5.38 6.37 15.03
C ILE A 138 -4.73 7.49 14.21
N GLN A 139 -3.62 7.17 13.52
CA GLN A 139 -3.01 8.09 12.56
C GLN A 139 -3.29 7.62 11.12
N LEU A 140 -3.91 8.51 10.33
CA LEU A 140 -4.10 8.30 8.90
C LEU A 140 -3.01 8.99 8.09
N GLU A 141 -2.03 8.20 7.65
CA GLU A 141 -1.01 8.63 6.70
C GLU A 141 -1.50 8.47 5.26
N LEU A 142 -1.42 9.55 4.47
CA LEU A 142 -1.72 9.50 3.05
C LEU A 142 -0.45 9.10 2.30
N VAL A 143 -0.44 7.92 1.70
CA VAL A 143 0.62 7.53 0.78
C VAL A 143 0.37 8.19 -0.57
N LYS A 144 1.20 9.18 -0.92
CA LYS A 144 1.15 9.82 -2.24
C LYS A 144 1.88 8.94 -3.26
N PRO A 145 1.18 8.40 -4.27
CA PRO A 145 1.82 7.60 -5.29
C PRO A 145 2.81 8.42 -6.13
N SER A 146 3.92 7.82 -6.49
CA SER A 146 5.00 8.48 -7.22
C SER A 146 4.78 8.55 -8.73
N TYR A 147 3.57 8.94 -9.18
CA TYR A 147 3.18 8.93 -10.60
C TYR A 147 4.12 9.70 -11.53
N GLU A 148 4.65 10.84 -11.08
CA GLU A 148 5.60 11.64 -11.85
C GLU A 148 6.86 10.86 -12.23
N LYS A 149 7.37 10.04 -11.31
CA LYS A 149 8.60 9.25 -11.53
C LYS A 149 8.39 8.19 -12.60
N TYR A 150 7.18 7.64 -12.68
CA TYR A 150 6.80 6.61 -13.66
C TYR A 150 6.27 7.19 -14.98
N GLY A 151 6.31 8.51 -15.17
CA GLY A 151 5.77 9.17 -16.37
C GLY A 151 4.25 9.05 -16.50
N LEU A 152 3.55 8.86 -15.38
CA LEU A 152 2.10 8.68 -15.32
C LEU A 152 1.35 9.98 -14.97
N ALA A 153 2.06 11.04 -14.60
CA ALA A 153 1.44 12.31 -14.24
C ALA A 153 0.68 12.94 -15.43
N GLY A 154 -0.53 13.44 -15.16
CA GLY A 154 -1.36 14.15 -16.14
C GLY A 154 -2.14 13.27 -17.13
N GLY A 155 -1.98 11.95 -17.07
CA GLY A 155 -2.76 10.99 -17.85
C GLY A 155 -4.12 10.66 -17.24
N ALA A 156 -4.97 9.97 -18.02
CA ALA A 156 -6.17 9.35 -17.46
C ALA A 156 -5.79 8.21 -16.51
N TYR A 157 -6.56 8.06 -15.42
CA TYR A 157 -6.32 6.99 -14.46
C TYR A 157 -6.41 5.62 -15.15
N SER A 158 -5.38 4.80 -14.94
CA SER A 158 -5.27 3.46 -15.51
C SER A 158 -4.86 2.46 -14.43
N ARG A 159 -4.92 1.16 -14.75
CA ARG A 159 -4.47 0.11 -13.84
C ARG A 159 -2.97 0.17 -13.53
N THR A 160 -2.17 0.76 -14.41
CA THR A 160 -0.76 1.06 -14.14
C THR A 160 -0.60 2.08 -13.02
N HIS A 161 -1.48 3.10 -12.94
CA HIS A 161 -1.50 4.04 -11.82
C HIS A 161 -1.85 3.31 -10.52
N ALA A 162 -2.89 2.48 -10.55
CA ALA A 162 -3.24 1.65 -9.41
C ALA A 162 -2.03 0.82 -8.96
N ALA A 163 -1.36 0.13 -9.89
CA ALA A 163 -0.20 -0.70 -9.60
C ALA A 163 0.91 0.06 -8.86
N VAL A 164 1.29 1.25 -9.36
CA VAL A 164 2.27 2.13 -8.71
C VAL A 164 1.81 2.54 -7.30
N ALA A 165 0.56 2.97 -7.14
CA ALA A 165 0.02 3.38 -5.85
C ALA A 165 0.03 2.25 -4.82
N TYR A 166 -0.34 1.03 -5.23
CA TYR A 166 -0.27 -0.14 -4.37
C TYR A 166 1.18 -0.53 -4.05
N GLY A 167 2.11 -0.39 -5.01
CA GLY A 167 3.53 -0.60 -4.78
C GLY A 167 4.05 0.31 -3.68
N ASP A 168 3.85 1.62 -3.83
CA ASP A 168 4.29 2.62 -2.83
C ASP A 168 3.63 2.42 -1.47
N LEU A 169 2.34 2.04 -1.42
CA LEU A 169 1.63 1.73 -0.18
C LEU A 169 2.31 0.62 0.62
N VAL A 170 2.63 -0.49 -0.03
CA VAL A 170 3.24 -1.63 0.66
C VAL A 170 4.67 -1.30 1.10
N VAL A 171 5.40 -0.47 0.35
CA VAL A 171 6.70 0.06 0.81
C VAL A 171 6.54 0.84 2.10
N GLY A 172 5.54 1.73 2.15
CA GLY A 172 5.19 2.46 3.37
C GLY A 172 4.93 1.50 4.54
N LEU A 173 4.08 0.50 4.34
CA LEU A 173 3.75 -0.49 5.37
C LEU A 173 4.97 -1.28 5.85
N LEU A 174 5.85 -1.71 4.93
CA LEU A 174 7.06 -2.44 5.27
C LEU A 174 8.00 -1.57 6.10
N ASN A 175 8.22 -0.33 5.69
CA ASN A 175 9.07 0.62 6.42
C ASN A 175 8.51 0.89 7.83
N SER A 176 7.21 1.13 7.95
CA SER A 176 6.54 1.35 9.24
C SER A 176 6.62 0.12 10.14
N SER A 177 6.39 -1.09 9.58
CA SER A 177 6.50 -2.33 10.34
C SER A 177 7.92 -2.60 10.85
N ALA A 178 8.95 -2.29 10.05
CA ALA A 178 10.35 -2.45 10.43
C ALA A 178 10.77 -1.44 11.52
N ALA A 179 10.29 -0.20 11.43
CA ALA A 179 10.54 0.84 12.43
C ALA A 179 9.94 0.47 13.81
N ILE A 180 8.72 -0.08 13.83
CA ILE A 180 8.07 -0.56 15.06
C ILE A 180 8.87 -1.69 15.70
N GLN A 181 9.35 -2.66 14.89
CA GLN A 181 10.16 -3.77 15.40
C GLN A 181 11.48 -3.29 16.01
N GLN A 182 12.15 -2.31 15.39
CA GLN A 182 13.39 -1.73 15.91
C GLN A 182 13.18 -1.00 17.24
N GLN A 183 12.11 -0.21 17.37
CA GLN A 183 11.78 0.46 18.64
C GLN A 183 11.50 -0.54 19.76
N GLN A 184 10.78 -1.62 19.49
CA GLN A 184 10.49 -2.66 20.49
C GLN A 184 11.77 -3.37 20.95
N GLN A 185 12.69 -3.68 20.02
CA GLN A 185 13.98 -4.28 20.38
C GLN A 185 14.83 -3.35 21.25
N GLN A 186 14.86 -2.05 20.96
CA GLN A 186 15.59 -1.08 21.78
C GLN A 186 15.00 -0.93 23.19
N GLN A 187 13.66 -0.93 23.31
CA GLN A 187 13.00 -0.87 24.62
C GLN A 187 13.24 -2.13 25.45
N GLN A 188 13.26 -3.32 24.82
CA GLN A 188 13.58 -4.56 25.50
C GLN A 188 15.03 -4.61 25.98
N GLN A 189 15.98 -4.13 25.17
CA GLN A 189 17.39 -4.04 25.57
C GLN A 189 17.60 -3.06 26.74
N GLN A 190 16.89 -1.93 26.76
CA GLN A 190 16.95 -0.98 27.87
C GLN A 190 16.31 -1.50 29.17
N GLN A 191 15.32 -2.38 29.08
CA GLN A 191 14.71 -3.03 30.24
C GLN A 191 15.55 -4.19 30.78
N GLN A 192 16.35 -4.86 29.93
CA GLN A 192 17.29 -5.91 30.37
C GLN A 192 18.62 -5.37 30.91
N ALA A 193 18.94 -4.11 30.63
CA ALA A 193 20.14 -3.43 31.14
C ALA A 193 19.93 -2.67 32.47
N LYS A 194 18.72 -2.77 33.05
CA LYS A 194 18.39 -2.27 34.40
C LYS A 194 18.18 -3.43 35.36
#